data_AF-A0A813E5Q1-F1
#
_entry.id   AF-A0A813E5Q1-F1
#
_cell.length_a   1.000
_cell.length_b   1.000
_cell.length_c   1.000
_cell.angle_alpha   90.00
_cell.angle_beta   90.00
_cell.angle_gamma   90.00
#
_symmetry.space_group_name_H-M   'P 1'
#
loop_
_entity.id
_entity.type
_entity.pdbx_description
1 polymer ?
#
loop_
_entity_poly.entity_id
_entity_poly.type
_entity_poly.pdbx_seq_one_letter_code
_entity_poly.pdbx_strand_id
1 'polypeptide(L)'
;ATAAAAAAAQWAARRAAPGKAVKQEPREPSAPPKQRATPREAAPITPGVPSASSSSLPASRNEAQIRDEHPEWAARCSLEAARPGQPQRLTVSMAEVGFGDSEIVVWCSWMDRRLSAEQPSGTSARTRFKASTIDFSENKLAANGIKALCSLLEKHGVKCEVLRLTGNQFGNEGMRCIARYVSSTSQAPAMELHLSRNRFSMEGVKWLLANLSMHPAYPIWNNDTDRFVPLWLRLENARVKGAPAYSALEAACSSLTCAVCCGEKSGDVRCGPRQCANAGCCDELKHNCVAHLCSLDVPQAAALLPSPAAHARPIFAPAGRGAVKAAPSGVEASAIRREEPRLLYE
;
A
#
# COMPACT_ATOMS: atom_id res chain seq x y z
N ALA A 1 6.48 18.90 17.60
CA ALA A 1 6.29 19.83 16.46
C ALA A 1 7.54 19.94 15.56
N THR A 2 8.76 20.03 16.10
CA THR A 2 9.98 20.34 15.32
C THR A 2 10.58 19.17 14.52
N ALA A 3 10.46 17.92 14.99
CA ALA A 3 11.02 16.75 14.27
C ALA A 3 10.21 16.34 13.03
N ALA A 4 8.87 16.46 13.08
CA ALA A 4 7.99 16.16 11.95
C ALA A 4 8.11 17.19 10.81
N ALA A 5 8.29 18.46 11.18
CA ALA A 5 8.55 19.53 10.21
C ALA A 5 9.93 19.35 9.52
N ALA A 6 10.95 18.90 10.26
CA ALA A 6 12.28 18.64 9.70
C ALA A 6 12.29 17.48 8.69
N ALA A 7 11.53 16.40 8.97
CA ALA A 7 11.38 15.29 8.04
C ALA A 7 10.62 15.69 6.76
N ALA A 8 9.58 16.52 6.88
CA ALA A 8 8.83 17.05 5.75
C ALA A 8 9.68 18.00 4.87
N ALA A 9 10.52 18.83 5.49
CA ALA A 9 11.43 19.73 4.77
C ALA A 9 12.54 18.96 4.02
N GLN A 10 13.09 17.90 4.62
CA GLN A 10 14.08 17.04 3.96
C GLN A 10 13.48 16.25 2.78
N TRP A 11 12.19 15.91 2.86
CA TRP A 11 11.47 15.27 1.77
C TRP A 11 11.19 16.24 0.60
N ALA A 12 10.79 17.48 0.90
CA ALA A 12 10.57 18.52 -0.12
C ALA A 12 11.88 18.93 -0.85
N ALA A 13 12.99 19.06 -0.12
CA ALA A 13 14.28 19.44 -0.68
C ALA A 13 14.84 18.41 -1.69
N ARG A 14 14.53 17.11 -1.51
CA ARG A 14 14.97 16.04 -2.42
C ARG A 14 14.20 16.00 -3.75
N ARG A 15 13.04 16.68 -3.84
CA ARG A 15 12.25 16.78 -5.07
C ARG A 15 12.54 18.04 -5.90
N ALA A 16 13.09 19.07 -5.29
CA ALA A 16 13.25 20.39 -5.92
C ALA A 16 14.62 20.61 -6.61
N ALA A 17 15.56 19.67 -6.55
CA ALA A 17 16.86 19.82 -7.19
C ALA A 17 16.86 19.20 -8.61
N PRO A 18 16.92 20.00 -9.69
CA PRO A 18 17.30 19.48 -10.99
C PRO A 18 18.78 19.10 -10.93
N GLY A 19 19.08 17.82 -11.09
CA GLY A 19 20.46 17.34 -11.14
C GLY A 19 21.21 17.96 -12.32
N LYS A 20 22.16 18.86 -12.06
CA LYS A 20 23.20 19.19 -13.03
C LYS A 20 24.10 17.97 -13.16
N ALA A 21 23.96 17.25 -14.28
CA ALA A 21 24.91 16.24 -14.70
C ALA A 21 26.26 16.93 -14.98
N VAL A 22 27.26 16.66 -14.13
CA VAL A 22 28.66 16.94 -14.44
C VAL A 22 29.11 15.86 -15.43
N LYS A 23 29.40 16.26 -16.67
CA LYS A 23 30.10 15.45 -17.66
C LYS A 23 31.49 15.13 -17.10
N GLN A 24 31.73 13.87 -16.74
CA GLN A 24 33.08 13.31 -16.73
C GLN A 24 33.26 12.54 -18.04
N GLU A 25 34.23 12.97 -18.85
CA GLU A 25 34.65 12.28 -20.06
C GLU A 25 35.26 10.91 -19.71
N PRO A 26 34.99 9.84 -20.50
CA PRO A 26 35.72 8.59 -20.38
C PRO A 26 37.11 8.77 -21.00
N ARG A 27 38.17 8.47 -20.23
CA ARG A 27 39.51 8.23 -20.78
C ARG A 27 39.49 6.92 -21.58
N GLU A 28 39.84 7.01 -22.86
CA GLU A 28 40.09 5.86 -23.74
C GLU A 28 41.29 5.03 -23.23
N PRO A 29 41.20 3.69 -23.23
CA PRO A 29 42.37 2.83 -23.36
C PRO A 29 42.74 2.66 -24.84
N SER A 30 44.02 2.84 -25.11
CA SER A 30 44.71 2.78 -26.40
C SER A 30 44.48 1.47 -27.18
N ALA A 31 44.21 1.61 -28.48
CA ALA A 31 44.12 0.51 -29.44
C ALA A 31 45.52 -0.03 -29.84
N PRO A 32 45.69 -1.35 -30.04
CA PRO A 32 46.84 -1.91 -30.74
C PRO A 32 46.66 -1.88 -32.27
N PRO A 33 47.76 -1.92 -33.06
CA PRO A 33 47.76 -1.49 -34.45
C PRO A 33 47.23 -2.53 -35.44
N LYS A 34 46.73 -2.00 -36.57
CA LYS A 34 46.16 -2.71 -37.72
C LYS A 34 47.22 -3.55 -38.45
N GLN A 35 46.88 -4.80 -38.77
CA GLN A 35 47.56 -5.57 -39.82
C GLN A 35 46.62 -5.90 -40.97
N ARG A 36 47.23 -5.94 -42.16
CA ARG A 36 46.69 -5.81 -43.50
C ARG A 36 46.23 -7.17 -44.07
N ALA A 37 45.20 -7.13 -44.91
CA ALA A 37 44.50 -8.27 -45.51
C ALA A 37 45.35 -9.15 -46.45
N THR A 38 44.92 -10.42 -46.61
CA THR A 38 45.06 -11.22 -47.85
C THR A 38 43.79 -12.07 -48.10
N PRO A 39 43.40 -12.39 -49.36
CA PRO A 39 42.12 -13.03 -49.69
C PRO A 39 42.22 -14.44 -50.34
N ARG A 40 41.11 -15.21 -50.23
CA ARG A 40 40.62 -16.42 -50.96
C ARG A 40 40.17 -17.49 -49.94
N GLU A 41 39.10 -18.26 -50.13
CA GLU A 41 38.57 -18.88 -51.34
C GLU A 41 37.08 -19.25 -51.16
N ALA A 42 36.36 -19.44 -52.27
CA ALA A 42 34.92 -19.70 -52.35
C ALA A 42 34.59 -21.17 -52.66
N ALA A 43 33.38 -21.60 -52.28
CA ALA A 43 32.42 -22.51 -52.96
C ALA A 43 31.79 -23.59 -52.03
N PRO A 44 30.65 -24.23 -52.37
CA PRO A 44 29.60 -23.85 -53.32
C PRO A 44 28.15 -23.88 -52.74
N ILE A 45 27.25 -23.36 -53.56
CA ILE A 45 25.80 -23.19 -53.40
C ILE A 45 25.08 -24.47 -53.85
N THR A 46 23.99 -24.86 -53.18
CA THR A 46 22.89 -25.64 -53.79
C THR A 46 21.51 -25.17 -53.29
N PRO A 47 20.42 -25.28 -54.09
CA PRO A 47 19.23 -24.43 -54.00
C PRO A 47 17.95 -25.16 -53.54
N GLY A 48 16.94 -24.41 -53.06
CA GLY A 48 15.53 -24.85 -53.07
C GLY A 48 14.66 -24.41 -51.88
N VAL A 49 13.72 -23.50 -52.14
CA VAL A 49 12.70 -22.83 -51.28
C VAL A 49 11.34 -23.60 -51.49
N PRO A 50 10.28 -23.61 -50.63
CA PRO A 50 9.66 -22.42 -50.06
C PRO A 50 8.97 -22.43 -48.67
N SER A 51 8.97 -21.22 -48.09
CA SER A 51 7.86 -20.53 -47.40
C SER A 51 6.75 -21.35 -46.74
N ALA A 52 6.70 -21.30 -45.40
CA ALA A 52 5.45 -21.25 -44.65
C ALA A 52 5.58 -20.21 -43.53
N SER A 53 4.93 -19.08 -43.73
CA SER A 53 4.65 -18.06 -42.72
C SER A 53 3.31 -18.36 -42.05
N SER A 54 3.32 -18.50 -40.72
CA SER A 54 2.27 -18.11 -39.76
C SER A 54 2.61 -18.79 -38.42
N SER A 55 3.27 -18.08 -37.51
CA SER A 55 2.62 -17.29 -36.46
C SER A 55 1.74 -18.11 -35.51
N SER A 56 2.37 -18.78 -34.55
CA SER A 56 1.84 -18.88 -33.20
C SER A 56 3.01 -18.82 -32.22
N LEU A 57 3.14 -17.68 -31.54
CA LEU A 57 4.10 -17.43 -30.47
C LEU A 57 4.03 -18.53 -29.38
N PRO A 58 5.13 -18.97 -28.77
CA PRO A 58 5.06 -19.86 -27.62
C PRO A 58 4.77 -19.02 -26.37
N ALA A 59 3.50 -18.86 -25.99
CA ALA A 59 3.11 -18.06 -24.83
C ALA A 59 3.11 -18.83 -23.49
N SER A 60 3.80 -19.95 -23.32
CA SER A 60 3.61 -20.80 -22.11
C SER A 60 4.85 -21.36 -21.43
N ARG A 61 6.07 -20.90 -21.74
CA ARG A 61 7.29 -21.56 -21.20
C ARG A 61 7.84 -21.10 -19.84
N ASN A 62 7.26 -20.12 -19.14
CA ASN A 62 7.86 -19.68 -17.86
C ASN A 62 6.95 -19.84 -16.62
N GLU A 63 5.64 -19.57 -16.68
CA GLU A 63 4.81 -19.54 -15.47
C GLU A 63 4.58 -20.92 -14.84
N ALA A 64 4.20 -21.90 -15.66
CA ALA A 64 3.97 -23.27 -15.20
C ALA A 64 5.25 -23.86 -14.57
N GLN A 65 6.41 -23.66 -15.20
CA GLN A 65 7.69 -24.12 -14.67
C GLN A 65 8.03 -23.44 -13.32
N ILE A 66 7.78 -22.13 -13.18
CA ILE A 66 8.02 -21.44 -11.89
C ILE A 66 7.11 -22.01 -10.80
N ARG A 67 5.85 -22.36 -11.12
CA ARG A 67 4.94 -23.00 -10.15
C ARG A 67 5.45 -24.37 -9.70
N ASP A 68 6.03 -25.15 -10.62
CA ASP A 68 6.53 -26.49 -10.34
C ASP A 68 7.76 -26.50 -9.41
N GLU A 69 8.48 -25.37 -9.31
CA GLU A 69 9.59 -25.23 -8.35
C GLU A 69 9.11 -25.28 -6.88
N HIS A 70 7.90 -24.78 -6.62
CA HIS A 70 7.29 -24.67 -5.28
C HIS A 70 5.78 -24.91 -5.35
N PRO A 71 5.33 -26.17 -5.57
CA PRO A 71 3.92 -26.48 -5.75
C PRO A 71 3.05 -26.12 -4.52
N GLU A 72 3.62 -26.22 -3.31
CA GLU A 72 2.98 -25.86 -2.05
C GLU A 72 2.69 -24.35 -1.95
N TRP A 73 3.58 -23.51 -2.48
CA TRP A 73 3.36 -22.07 -2.56
C TRP A 73 2.42 -21.71 -3.70
N ALA A 74 2.55 -22.39 -4.84
CA ALA A 74 1.69 -22.20 -6.00
C ALA A 74 0.21 -22.48 -5.66
N ALA A 75 -0.07 -23.56 -4.92
CA ALA A 75 -1.43 -23.91 -4.48
C ALA A 75 -2.07 -22.83 -3.57
N ARG A 76 -1.25 -22.01 -2.91
CA ARG A 76 -1.66 -20.93 -2.01
C ARG A 76 -1.70 -19.56 -2.69
N CYS A 77 -1.39 -19.49 -3.98
CA CYS A 77 -1.34 -18.26 -4.77
C CYS A 77 -2.09 -18.38 -6.09
N SER A 78 -3.20 -17.67 -6.23
CA SER A 78 -3.92 -17.58 -7.51
C SER A 78 -3.65 -16.25 -8.22
N LEU A 79 -3.50 -16.34 -9.54
CA LEU A 79 -3.49 -15.18 -10.42
C LEU A 79 -4.54 -15.42 -11.51
N GLU A 80 -5.62 -14.66 -11.45
CA GLU A 80 -6.71 -14.75 -12.43
C GLU A 80 -6.47 -13.75 -13.56
N ALA A 81 -6.77 -14.19 -14.78
CA ALA A 81 -6.68 -13.36 -15.98
C ALA A 81 -7.52 -12.08 -15.84
N ALA A 82 -6.96 -10.97 -16.32
CA ALA A 82 -7.66 -9.70 -16.37
C ALA A 82 -8.86 -9.78 -17.31
N ARG A 83 -10.00 -9.23 -16.89
CA ARG A 83 -11.08 -8.87 -17.81
C ARG A 83 -10.65 -7.61 -18.60
N PRO A 84 -11.16 -7.39 -19.82
CA PRO A 84 -10.85 -6.18 -20.59
C PRO A 84 -11.07 -4.91 -19.75
N GLY A 85 -10.03 -4.08 -19.62
CA GLY A 85 -10.06 -2.84 -18.84
C GLY A 85 -9.93 -3.00 -17.31
N GLN A 86 -9.74 -4.20 -16.78
CA GLN A 86 -9.56 -4.47 -15.35
C GLN A 86 -8.15 -5.00 -15.03
N PRO A 87 -7.62 -4.76 -13.81
CA PRO A 87 -6.36 -5.36 -13.38
C PRO A 87 -6.51 -6.88 -13.16
N GLN A 88 -5.40 -7.62 -13.25
CA GLN A 88 -5.37 -9.04 -12.89
C GLN A 88 -5.63 -9.22 -11.39
N ARG A 89 -6.36 -10.27 -11.02
CA ARG A 89 -6.69 -10.54 -9.61
C ARG A 89 -5.65 -11.48 -9.00
N LEU A 90 -4.99 -11.02 -7.95
CA LEU A 90 -4.01 -11.78 -7.18
C LEU A 90 -4.60 -12.19 -5.82
N THR A 91 -4.45 -13.45 -5.43
CA THR A 91 -4.75 -13.90 -4.06
C THR A 91 -3.53 -14.62 -3.50
N VAL A 92 -3.14 -14.28 -2.28
CA VAL A 92 -2.00 -14.90 -1.59
C VAL A 92 -2.42 -15.33 -0.18
N SER A 93 -2.32 -16.61 0.13
CA SER A 93 -2.66 -17.19 1.44
C SER A 93 -1.49 -17.98 2.02
N MET A 94 -0.57 -17.27 2.65
CA MET A 94 0.67 -17.78 3.24
C MET A 94 0.62 -17.79 4.78
N ALA A 95 -0.58 -17.85 5.36
CA ALA A 95 -0.74 -17.97 6.80
C ALA A 95 -0.21 -19.33 7.32
N GLU A 96 0.43 -19.30 8.49
CA GLU A 96 0.91 -20.47 9.22
C GLU A 96 1.89 -21.37 8.44
N VAL A 97 2.54 -20.84 7.40
CA VAL A 97 3.54 -21.59 6.62
C VAL A 97 4.83 -21.80 7.42
N GLY A 98 5.09 -20.93 8.40
CA GLY A 98 6.30 -20.97 9.23
C GLY A 98 7.44 -20.10 8.69
N PHE A 99 7.15 -19.13 7.82
CA PHE A 99 8.16 -18.26 7.22
C PHE A 99 8.91 -17.42 8.26
N GLY A 100 10.23 -17.42 8.20
CA GLY A 100 11.10 -16.37 8.72
C GLY A 100 11.53 -15.41 7.60
N ASP A 101 12.44 -14.50 7.94
CA ASP A 101 12.94 -13.49 7.00
C ASP A 101 13.71 -14.12 5.82
N SER A 102 14.43 -15.22 6.04
CA SER A 102 15.16 -15.93 4.99
C SER A 102 14.20 -16.57 3.97
N GLU A 103 13.17 -17.25 4.47
CA GLU A 103 12.23 -17.98 3.61
C GLU A 103 11.35 -17.01 2.81
N ILE A 104 10.88 -15.92 3.42
CA ILE A 104 10.05 -14.96 2.69
C ILE A 104 10.84 -14.23 1.60
N VAL A 105 12.16 -14.06 1.74
CA VAL A 105 13.00 -13.50 0.67
C VAL A 105 13.01 -14.43 -0.55
N VAL A 106 13.18 -15.74 -0.32
CA VAL A 106 13.11 -16.75 -1.39
C VAL A 106 11.72 -16.74 -2.04
N TRP A 107 10.67 -16.72 -1.21
CA TRP A 107 9.30 -16.61 -1.69
C TRP A 107 9.07 -15.35 -2.53
N CYS A 108 9.61 -14.19 -2.09
CA CYS A 108 9.50 -12.94 -2.83
C CYS A 108 10.19 -13.03 -4.18
N SER A 109 11.38 -13.64 -4.26
CA SER A 109 12.08 -13.86 -5.53
C SER A 109 11.33 -14.81 -6.46
N TRP A 110 10.67 -15.83 -5.91
CA TRP A 110 9.80 -16.73 -6.66
C TRP A 110 8.56 -16.00 -7.21
N MET A 111 7.84 -15.26 -6.36
CA MET A 111 6.64 -14.52 -6.76
C MET A 111 6.97 -13.37 -7.72
N ASP A 112 8.12 -12.72 -7.57
CA ASP A 112 8.61 -11.69 -8.50
C ASP A 112 8.70 -12.21 -9.93
N ARG A 113 9.24 -13.42 -10.12
CA ARG A 113 9.31 -14.07 -11.43
C ARG A 113 7.92 -14.41 -11.97
N ARG A 114 7.00 -14.90 -11.13
CA ARG A 114 5.60 -15.18 -11.54
C ARG A 114 4.89 -13.91 -12.02
N LEU A 115 4.92 -12.84 -11.22
CA LEU A 115 4.30 -11.56 -11.57
C LEU A 115 4.96 -10.92 -12.80
N SER A 116 6.27 -11.13 -13.01
CA SER A 116 6.99 -10.63 -14.18
C SER A 116 6.67 -11.40 -15.47
N ALA A 117 6.35 -12.69 -15.38
CA ALA A 117 6.03 -13.54 -16.53
C ALA A 117 4.66 -13.21 -17.14
N GLU A 118 3.75 -12.67 -16.34
CA GLU A 118 2.34 -12.47 -16.67
C GLU A 118 2.05 -11.15 -17.42
N GLN A 119 3.00 -10.66 -18.23
CA GLN A 119 2.87 -9.38 -18.95
C GLN A 119 1.66 -9.39 -19.91
N PRO A 120 0.59 -8.62 -19.65
CA PRO A 120 -0.45 -8.42 -20.64
C PRO A 120 0.09 -7.44 -21.69
N SER A 121 0.14 -7.86 -22.94
CA SER A 121 0.32 -6.95 -24.07
C SER A 121 -0.83 -5.93 -24.09
N GLY A 122 -0.55 -4.68 -23.68
CA GLY A 122 -1.43 -3.54 -23.96
C GLY A 122 -2.12 -2.84 -22.80
N THR A 123 -1.80 -3.10 -21.53
CA THR A 123 -2.43 -2.34 -20.41
C THR A 123 -1.64 -1.09 -20.02
N SER A 124 -2.28 0.07 -20.17
CA SER A 124 -1.78 1.37 -19.73
C SER A 124 -1.47 1.40 -18.23
N ALA A 125 -0.42 2.12 -17.87
CA ALA A 125 0.44 2.01 -16.68
C ALA A 125 -0.19 2.25 -15.28
N ARG A 126 -1.52 2.19 -15.09
CA ARG A 126 -2.15 2.71 -13.86
C ARG A 126 -2.44 1.72 -12.73
N THR A 127 -2.44 0.40 -12.92
CA THR A 127 -2.39 -0.65 -11.87
C THR A 127 -2.39 -2.01 -12.58
N ARG A 128 -1.36 -2.84 -12.39
CA ARG A 128 -1.29 -4.16 -13.04
C ARG A 128 -2.05 -5.24 -12.27
N PHE A 129 -1.86 -5.26 -10.96
CA PHE A 129 -2.42 -6.29 -10.08
C PHE A 129 -3.29 -5.68 -8.99
N LYS A 130 -4.45 -6.31 -8.76
CA LYS A 130 -5.31 -6.05 -7.62
C LYS A 130 -5.46 -7.33 -6.81
N ALA A 131 -5.12 -7.27 -5.54
CA ALA A 131 -5.36 -8.33 -4.60
C ALA A 131 -6.52 -7.99 -3.68
N SER A 132 -7.46 -8.92 -3.52
CA SER A 132 -8.49 -8.78 -2.48
C SER A 132 -7.94 -9.11 -1.10
N THR A 133 -7.01 -10.05 -1.02
CA THR A 133 -6.34 -10.40 0.23
C THR A 133 -4.92 -10.88 -0.03
N ILE A 134 -3.99 -10.37 0.78
CA ILE A 134 -2.65 -10.93 0.95
C ILE A 134 -2.49 -11.28 2.42
N ASP A 135 -2.34 -12.56 2.71
CA ASP A 135 -2.28 -13.07 4.08
C ASP A 135 -0.94 -13.77 4.36
N PHE A 136 -0.19 -13.24 5.32
CA PHE A 136 1.04 -13.82 5.86
C PHE A 136 0.96 -13.93 7.39
N SER A 137 -0.25 -14.07 7.94
CA SER A 137 -0.46 -14.14 9.39
C SER A 137 0.16 -15.39 10.02
N GLU A 138 0.43 -15.32 11.33
CA GLU A 138 0.99 -16.43 12.14
C GLU A 138 2.29 -17.01 11.54
N ASN A 139 3.19 -16.14 11.10
CA ASN A 139 4.54 -16.51 10.70
C ASN A 139 5.56 -15.89 11.68
N LYS A 140 6.85 -15.98 11.36
CA LYS A 140 7.96 -15.45 12.17
C LYS A 140 8.63 -14.26 11.49
N LEU A 141 7.90 -13.50 10.69
CA LEU A 141 8.44 -12.38 9.93
C LEU A 141 8.88 -11.25 10.86
N ALA A 142 10.14 -10.86 10.73
CA ALA A 142 10.72 -9.68 11.36
C ALA A 142 10.81 -8.53 10.36
N ALA A 143 11.57 -7.48 10.69
CA ALA A 143 11.57 -6.25 9.91
C ALA A 143 12.09 -6.44 8.47
N ASN A 144 13.08 -7.32 8.24
CA ASN A 144 13.63 -7.52 6.90
C ASN A 144 12.66 -8.31 6.01
N GLY A 145 11.95 -9.29 6.56
CA GLY A 145 10.92 -10.03 5.86
C GLY A 145 9.76 -9.14 5.42
N ILE A 146 9.28 -8.28 6.31
CA ILE A 146 8.26 -7.27 5.98
C ILE A 146 8.76 -6.30 4.90
N LYS A 147 10.01 -5.85 4.99
CA LYS A 147 10.62 -4.98 3.98
C LYS A 147 10.67 -5.66 2.60
N ALA A 148 11.04 -6.93 2.53
CA ALA A 148 11.07 -7.70 1.29
C ALA A 148 9.67 -7.81 0.66
N LEU A 149 8.68 -8.18 1.47
CA LEU A 149 7.28 -8.26 1.04
C LEU A 149 6.78 -6.90 0.52
N CYS A 150 6.93 -5.83 1.30
CA CYS A 150 6.51 -4.49 0.88
C CYS A 150 7.20 -4.03 -0.42
N SER A 151 8.49 -4.34 -0.58
CA SER A 151 9.26 -3.98 -1.78
C SER A 151 8.76 -4.74 -3.01
N LEU A 152 8.38 -6.01 -2.88
CA LEU A 152 7.76 -6.79 -3.96
C LEU A 152 6.41 -6.18 -4.38
N LEU A 153 5.54 -5.86 -3.40
CA LEU A 153 4.23 -5.28 -3.67
C LEU A 153 4.35 -3.90 -4.33
N GLU A 154 5.30 -3.07 -3.89
CA GLU A 154 5.61 -1.77 -4.48
C GLU A 154 6.14 -1.92 -5.92
N LYS A 155 7.10 -2.83 -6.14
CA LYS A 155 7.71 -3.09 -7.46
C LYS A 155 6.67 -3.44 -8.52
N HIS A 156 5.68 -4.26 -8.16
CA HIS A 156 4.62 -4.71 -9.07
C HIS A 156 3.37 -3.84 -9.05
N GLY A 157 3.36 -2.77 -8.24
CA GLY A 157 2.20 -1.89 -8.09
C GLY A 157 0.94 -2.64 -7.63
N VAL A 158 1.12 -3.63 -6.75
CA VAL A 158 0.03 -4.47 -6.24
C VAL A 158 -0.81 -3.64 -5.27
N LYS A 159 -2.08 -3.43 -5.62
CA LYS A 159 -3.08 -2.87 -4.69
C LYS A 159 -3.74 -4.00 -3.94
N CYS A 160 -3.66 -3.99 -2.62
CA CYS A 160 -4.17 -5.04 -1.75
C CYS A 160 -5.30 -4.53 -0.85
N GLU A 161 -6.55 -4.90 -1.12
CA GLU A 161 -7.70 -4.48 -0.30
C GLU A 161 -7.53 -4.86 1.18
N VAL A 162 -7.04 -6.07 1.46
CA VAL A 162 -6.81 -6.55 2.83
C VAL A 162 -5.42 -7.16 2.98
N LEU A 163 -4.54 -6.51 3.74
CA LEU A 163 -3.22 -7.04 4.10
C LEU A 163 -3.24 -7.59 5.53
N ARG A 164 -3.02 -8.89 5.68
CA ARG A 164 -2.97 -9.57 6.98
C ARG A 164 -1.55 -10.00 7.33
N LEU A 165 -1.05 -9.47 8.44
CA LEU A 165 0.27 -9.73 9.00
C LEU A 165 0.19 -10.01 10.51
N THR A 166 -0.99 -10.41 10.99
CA THR A 166 -1.24 -10.71 12.41
C THR A 166 -0.29 -11.81 12.90
N GLY A 167 0.17 -11.74 14.15
CA GLY A 167 0.91 -12.85 14.76
C GLY A 167 2.32 -13.06 14.21
N ASN A 168 2.96 -12.00 13.71
CA ASN A 168 4.35 -12.01 13.30
C ASN A 168 5.27 -11.43 14.40
N GLN A 169 6.51 -11.10 14.05
CA GLN A 169 7.52 -10.64 15.02
C GLN A 169 8.18 -9.32 14.63
N PHE A 170 7.58 -8.55 13.71
CA PHE A 170 8.15 -7.29 13.28
C PHE A 170 7.95 -6.18 14.33
N GLY A 171 9.00 -5.37 14.50
CA GLY A 171 9.01 -4.23 15.40
C GLY A 171 8.65 -2.91 14.69
N ASN A 172 9.06 -1.79 15.30
CA ASN A 172 8.84 -0.46 14.73
C ASN A 172 9.42 -0.32 13.31
N GLU A 173 10.57 -0.91 13.02
CA GLU A 173 11.14 -0.89 11.65
C GLU A 173 10.24 -1.54 10.61
N GLY A 174 9.62 -2.69 10.93
CA GLY A 174 8.65 -3.32 10.05
C GLY A 174 7.40 -2.44 9.86
N MET A 175 6.95 -1.80 10.94
CA MET A 175 5.84 -0.82 10.88
C MET A 175 6.18 0.36 9.95
N ARG A 176 7.43 0.87 9.96
CA ARG A 176 7.86 1.92 9.03
C ARG A 176 7.87 1.43 7.57
N CYS A 177 8.23 0.17 7.33
CA CYS A 177 8.17 -0.43 5.99
C CYS A 177 6.71 -0.52 5.48
N ILE A 178 5.78 -0.95 6.34
CA ILE A 178 4.34 -0.99 6.02
C ILE A 178 3.81 0.42 5.75
N ALA A 179 4.13 1.39 6.61
CA ALA A 179 3.72 2.79 6.42
C ALA A 179 4.24 3.36 5.09
N ARG A 180 5.49 3.06 4.73
CA ARG A 180 6.07 3.46 3.45
C ARG A 180 5.34 2.82 2.28
N TYR A 181 5.04 1.52 2.32
CA TYR A 181 4.29 0.84 1.27
C TYR A 181 2.89 1.45 1.09
N VAL A 182 2.19 1.73 2.19
CA VAL A 182 0.85 2.32 2.10
C VAL A 182 0.89 3.74 1.55
N SER A 183 1.97 4.48 1.77
CA SER A 183 2.18 5.83 1.25
C SER A 183 3.00 5.92 -0.05
N SER A 184 3.40 4.80 -0.66
CA SER A 184 4.26 4.80 -1.85
C SER A 184 3.52 5.20 -3.13
N THR A 185 2.18 5.22 -3.08
CA THR A 185 1.31 5.46 -4.21
C THR A 185 0.36 6.63 -3.95
N SER A 186 0.02 7.37 -5.00
CA SER A 186 -1.02 8.42 -4.96
C SER A 186 -2.44 7.85 -4.91
N GLN A 187 -2.60 6.54 -5.07
CA GLN A 187 -3.88 5.84 -5.01
C GLN A 187 -3.92 4.98 -3.75
N ALA A 188 -5.08 4.83 -3.12
CA ALA A 188 -5.21 3.99 -1.93
C ALA A 188 -4.81 2.53 -2.24
N PRO A 189 -3.73 2.02 -1.62
CA PRO A 189 -3.29 0.65 -1.89
C PRO A 189 -4.06 -0.38 -1.06
N ALA A 190 -4.79 0.02 -0.01
CA ALA A 190 -5.47 -0.90 0.90
C ALA A 190 -6.79 -0.35 1.48
N MET A 191 -7.61 -1.24 2.03
CA MET A 191 -8.82 -0.90 2.79
C MET A 191 -8.70 -1.36 4.24
N GLU A 192 -7.94 -2.42 4.48
CA GLU A 192 -7.74 -3.01 5.80
C GLU A 192 -6.29 -3.46 6.02
N LEU A 193 -5.72 -3.12 7.17
CA LEU A 193 -4.44 -3.64 7.65
C LEU A 193 -4.66 -4.38 8.98
N HIS A 194 -4.33 -5.68 9.00
CA HIS A 194 -4.40 -6.50 10.20
C HIS A 194 -2.98 -6.74 10.72
N LEU A 195 -2.56 -5.97 11.73
CA LEU A 195 -1.17 -5.95 12.21
C LEU A 195 -1.04 -6.44 13.67
N SER A 196 -2.12 -6.91 14.27
CA SER A 196 -2.18 -7.31 15.68
C SER A 196 -1.17 -8.41 16.04
N ARG A 197 -0.86 -8.57 17.34
CA ARG A 197 0.05 -9.60 17.86
C ARG A 197 1.44 -9.58 17.22
N ASN A 198 2.06 -8.39 17.14
CA ASN A 198 3.42 -8.19 16.63
C ASN A 198 4.36 -7.60 17.70
N ARG A 199 5.56 -7.14 17.34
CA ARG A 199 6.55 -6.60 18.30
C ARG A 199 6.72 -5.07 18.26
N PHE A 200 5.85 -4.34 17.56
CA PHE A 200 5.88 -2.87 17.57
C PHE A 200 5.42 -2.26 18.90
N SER A 201 5.85 -1.04 19.16
CA SER A 201 5.41 -0.21 20.29
C SER A 201 4.49 0.92 19.82
N MET A 202 4.03 1.74 20.77
CA MET A 202 3.23 2.93 20.46
C MET A 202 3.96 3.94 19.56
N GLU A 203 5.29 3.95 19.56
CA GLU A 203 6.08 4.78 18.62
C GLU A 203 5.86 4.32 17.16
N GLY A 204 5.85 3.02 16.92
CA GLY A 204 5.52 2.46 15.60
C GLY A 204 4.11 2.83 15.16
N VAL A 205 3.13 2.75 16.07
CA VAL A 205 1.74 3.15 15.79
C VAL A 205 1.67 4.64 15.43
N LYS A 206 2.31 5.52 16.21
CA LYS A 206 2.38 6.96 15.90
C LYS A 206 2.95 7.22 14.51
N TRP A 207 4.00 6.49 14.13
CA TRP A 207 4.60 6.63 12.82
C TRP A 207 3.65 6.24 11.69
N LEU A 208 2.94 5.12 11.84
CA LEU A 208 1.92 4.70 10.88
C LEU A 208 0.80 5.74 10.76
N LEU A 209 0.23 6.19 11.88
CA LEU A 209 -0.84 7.18 11.91
C LEU A 209 -0.41 8.51 11.26
N ALA A 210 0.80 8.98 11.55
CA ALA A 210 1.33 10.22 10.98
C ALA A 210 1.57 10.12 9.46
N ASN A 211 1.94 8.95 8.94
CA ASN A 211 2.04 8.75 7.49
C ASN A 211 0.65 8.74 6.83
N LEU A 212 -0.32 8.10 7.48
CA LEU A 212 -1.68 7.98 6.96
C LEU A 212 -2.45 9.30 7.00
N SER A 213 -2.25 10.15 8.01
CA SER A 213 -2.89 11.47 8.09
C SER A 213 -2.50 12.41 6.94
N MET A 214 -1.37 12.13 6.28
CA MET A 214 -0.86 12.88 5.14
C MET A 214 -1.17 12.21 3.80
N HIS A 215 -1.78 11.02 3.82
CA HIS A 215 -2.04 10.26 2.61
C HIS A 215 -3.08 10.98 1.73
N PRO A 216 -2.80 11.24 0.43
CA PRO A 216 -3.68 12.02 -0.42
C PRO A 216 -4.96 11.29 -0.82
N ALA A 217 -4.94 9.94 -0.82
CA ALA A 217 -6.06 9.13 -1.31
C ALA A 217 -7.07 8.69 -0.23
N TYR A 218 -6.73 8.84 1.06
CA TYR A 218 -7.65 8.47 2.14
C TYR A 218 -8.31 9.72 2.74
N PRO A 219 -9.53 9.59 3.28
CA PRO A 219 -10.44 8.45 3.09
C PRO A 219 -10.94 8.37 1.64
N ILE A 220 -11.32 7.16 1.20
CA ILE A 220 -11.85 6.92 -0.15
C ILE A 220 -13.33 7.24 -0.18
N TRP A 221 -13.81 7.92 -1.21
CA TRP A 221 -15.24 8.09 -1.42
C TRP A 221 -15.88 6.83 -2.03
N ASN A 222 -16.94 6.32 -1.40
CA ASN A 222 -17.74 5.22 -1.92
C ASN A 222 -19.08 5.73 -2.45
N ASN A 223 -19.23 5.72 -3.78
CA ASN A 223 -20.44 6.17 -4.48
C ASN A 223 -21.69 5.33 -4.13
N ASP A 224 -21.53 4.03 -3.88
CA ASP A 224 -22.66 3.13 -3.63
C ASP A 224 -23.32 3.42 -2.27
N THR A 225 -22.53 3.90 -1.31
CA THR A 225 -22.97 4.17 0.06
C THR A 225 -23.02 5.65 0.40
N ASP A 226 -22.62 6.55 -0.52
CA ASP A 226 -22.51 8.00 -0.32
C ASP A 226 -21.70 8.37 0.93
N ARG A 227 -20.58 7.66 1.15
CA ARG A 227 -19.80 7.77 2.41
C ARG A 227 -18.30 7.72 2.15
N PHE A 228 -17.55 8.43 2.99
CA PHE A 228 -16.10 8.28 3.10
C PHE A 228 -15.75 7.00 3.85
N VAL A 229 -14.85 6.21 3.27
CA VAL A 229 -14.33 4.96 3.84
C VAL A 229 -12.87 5.19 4.25
N PRO A 230 -12.56 5.24 5.55
CA PRO A 230 -11.20 5.37 6.05
C PRO A 230 -10.44 4.04 5.89
N LEU A 231 -9.10 4.10 5.94
CA LEU A 231 -8.29 2.89 6.08
C LEU A 231 -8.49 2.29 7.47
N TRP A 232 -8.91 1.03 7.55
CA TRP A 232 -9.12 0.35 8.82
C TRP A 232 -7.86 -0.36 9.30
N LEU A 233 -7.43 -0.10 10.53
CA LEU A 233 -6.23 -0.68 11.14
C LEU A 233 -6.61 -1.51 12.36
N ARG A 234 -6.16 -2.77 12.41
CA ARG A 234 -6.17 -3.58 13.64
C ARG A 234 -4.78 -3.64 14.21
N LEU A 235 -4.62 -3.09 15.42
CA LEU A 235 -3.32 -2.84 16.05
C LEU A 235 -3.20 -3.47 17.44
N GLU A 236 -4.06 -4.44 17.77
CA GLU A 236 -4.11 -5.04 19.10
C GLU A 236 -2.76 -5.68 19.45
N ASN A 237 -2.09 -5.19 20.49
CA ASN A 237 -0.73 -5.61 20.82
C ASN A 237 -0.44 -5.52 22.32
N ALA A 238 0.25 -6.52 22.87
CA ALA A 238 0.67 -6.54 24.27
C ALA A 238 1.56 -5.34 24.66
N ARG A 239 2.30 -4.78 23.70
CA ARG A 239 3.20 -3.62 23.90
C ARG A 239 2.51 -2.26 23.79
N VAL A 240 1.22 -2.24 23.43
CA VAL A 240 0.40 -1.02 23.29
C VAL A 240 -0.73 -1.10 24.30
N LYS A 241 -0.38 -0.88 25.58
CA LYS A 241 -1.27 -1.05 26.74
C LYS A 241 -1.07 0.03 27.79
N GLY A 242 -2.10 0.22 28.61
CA GLY A 242 -2.10 1.09 29.79
C GLY A 242 -2.09 2.59 29.50
N ALA A 243 -2.04 3.37 30.58
CA ALA A 243 -2.10 4.83 30.54
C ALA A 243 -1.05 5.51 29.63
N PRO A 244 0.23 5.05 29.57
CA PRO A 244 1.21 5.67 28.69
C PRO A 244 0.87 5.52 27.20
N ALA A 245 0.33 4.36 26.80
CA ALA A 245 -0.12 4.15 25.43
C ALA A 245 -1.35 4.99 25.11
N TYR A 246 -2.29 5.10 26.06
CA TYR A 246 -3.49 5.94 25.91
C TYR A 246 -3.14 7.42 25.74
N SER A 247 -2.31 7.99 26.61
CA SER A 247 -1.86 9.40 26.50
C SER A 247 -1.11 9.66 25.18
N ALA A 248 -0.33 8.68 24.73
CA ALA A 248 0.35 8.75 23.45
C ALA A 248 -0.63 8.73 22.25
N LEU A 249 -1.75 8.00 22.35
CA LEU A 249 -2.83 8.01 21.35
C LEU A 249 -3.61 9.31 21.37
N GLU A 250 -3.94 9.83 22.55
CA GLU A 250 -4.62 11.11 22.72
C GLU A 250 -3.84 12.24 22.04
N ALA A 251 -2.52 12.31 22.29
CA ALA A 251 -1.64 13.26 21.62
C ALA A 251 -1.61 13.06 20.09
N ALA A 252 -1.69 11.82 19.61
CA ALA A 252 -1.74 11.51 18.19
C ALA A 252 -3.08 11.97 17.58
N CYS A 253 -4.23 11.60 18.15
CA CYS A 253 -5.56 12.03 17.70
C CYS A 253 -5.73 13.56 17.74
N SER A 254 -5.11 14.23 18.73
CA SER A 254 -5.15 15.71 18.82
C SER A 254 -4.40 16.39 17.67
N SER A 255 -3.41 15.72 17.09
CA SER A 255 -2.51 16.29 16.08
C SER A 255 -2.72 15.72 14.67
N LEU A 256 -3.40 14.58 14.56
CA LEU A 256 -3.58 13.82 13.33
C LEU A 256 -5.07 13.58 13.09
N THR A 257 -5.46 13.58 11.82
CA THR A 257 -6.84 13.28 11.38
C THR A 257 -7.13 11.78 11.40
N CYS A 258 -7.03 11.17 12.58
CA CYS A 258 -7.29 9.74 12.80
C CYS A 258 -8.32 9.50 13.90
N ALA A 259 -9.18 8.51 13.69
CA ALA A 259 -10.12 8.04 14.70
C ALA A 259 -9.56 6.81 15.40
N VAL A 260 -9.85 6.66 16.68
CA VAL A 260 -9.46 5.48 17.46
C VAL A 260 -10.71 4.86 18.08
N CYS A 261 -10.83 3.55 17.92
CA CYS A 261 -11.83 2.74 18.59
C CYS A 261 -11.15 1.82 19.61
N CYS A 262 -11.44 2.04 20.89
CA CYS A 262 -11.02 1.16 22.00
C CYS A 262 -12.15 0.22 22.46
N GLY A 263 -13.29 0.17 21.75
CA GLY A 263 -14.44 -0.61 22.19
C GLY A 263 -14.21 -2.11 22.04
N GLU A 264 -14.46 -2.88 23.10
CA GLU A 264 -14.39 -4.35 23.06
C GLU A 264 -15.53 -4.99 22.25
N LYS A 265 -16.73 -4.41 22.35
CA LYS A 265 -17.99 -4.68 21.62
C LYS A 265 -19.07 -3.80 22.25
N SER A 266 -19.88 -3.10 21.46
CA SER A 266 -21.20 -2.65 21.92
C SER A 266 -22.25 -3.66 21.44
N GLY A 267 -22.48 -4.73 22.22
CA GLY A 267 -23.41 -5.80 21.84
C GLY A 267 -22.94 -6.63 20.63
N ASP A 268 -23.82 -6.83 19.65
CA ASP A 268 -23.59 -7.68 18.46
C ASP A 268 -22.78 -7.01 17.34
N VAL A 269 -22.37 -5.75 17.49
CA VAL A 269 -21.69 -4.99 16.44
C VAL A 269 -20.23 -5.42 16.28
N ARG A 270 -19.89 -6.01 15.14
CA ARG A 270 -18.50 -6.32 14.75
C ARG A 270 -17.87 -5.09 14.08
N CYS A 271 -16.89 -4.48 14.76
CA CYS A 271 -16.14 -3.37 14.19
C CYS A 271 -15.39 -3.77 12.90
N GLY A 272 -15.45 -2.90 11.90
CA GLY A 272 -14.81 -3.02 10.59
C GLY A 272 -14.91 -1.73 9.79
N PRO A 273 -14.41 -1.70 8.54
CA PRO A 273 -14.26 -0.46 7.76
C PRO A 273 -15.54 0.34 7.51
N ARG A 274 -16.70 -0.29 7.65
CA ARG A 274 -18.02 0.30 7.36
C ARG A 274 -18.92 0.41 8.59
N GLN A 275 -18.49 -0.11 9.73
CA GLN A 275 -19.30 -0.17 10.93
C GLN A 275 -18.38 -0.26 12.14
N CYS A 276 -18.56 0.61 13.13
CA CYS A 276 -17.77 0.61 14.35
C CYS A 276 -18.67 0.81 15.56
N ALA A 277 -18.32 0.19 16.69
CA ALA A 277 -18.98 0.42 17.97
C ALA A 277 -18.85 1.89 18.44
N ASN A 278 -17.78 2.58 18.01
CA ASN A 278 -17.65 4.03 18.13
C ASN A 278 -18.13 4.68 16.82
N ALA A 279 -19.34 5.26 16.84
CA ALA A 279 -19.97 5.86 15.65
C ALA A 279 -19.08 6.92 14.98
N GLY A 280 -18.31 7.71 15.74
CA GLY A 280 -17.39 8.72 15.21
C GLY A 280 -16.20 8.16 14.41
N CYS A 281 -16.00 6.84 14.43
CA CYS A 281 -14.99 6.16 13.60
C CYS A 281 -15.48 5.82 12.20
N CYS A 282 -16.80 5.75 11.95
CA CYS A 282 -17.32 5.32 10.64
C CYS A 282 -18.32 6.31 10.04
N ASP A 283 -18.91 7.20 10.84
CA ASP A 283 -20.00 8.08 10.40
C ASP A 283 -19.64 9.57 10.54
N GLU A 284 -20.13 10.37 9.59
CA GLU A 284 -20.16 11.85 9.55
C GLU A 284 -18.82 12.61 9.60
N LEU A 285 -17.70 11.94 9.90
CA LEU A 285 -16.38 12.56 10.04
C LEU A 285 -15.41 12.11 8.95
N LYS A 286 -14.86 13.07 8.19
CA LYS A 286 -13.79 12.79 7.21
C LYS A 286 -12.45 12.64 7.94
N HIS A 287 -11.89 11.44 7.91
CA HIS A 287 -10.58 11.13 8.50
C HIS A 287 -9.89 10.01 7.72
N ASN A 288 -8.56 9.95 7.75
CA ASN A 288 -7.83 9.10 6.81
C ASN A 288 -7.79 7.62 7.26
N CYS A 289 -7.81 7.37 8.57
CA CYS A 289 -7.74 6.03 9.10
C CYS A 289 -8.44 5.88 10.45
N VAL A 290 -8.92 4.66 10.70
CA VAL A 290 -9.43 4.23 12.00
C VAL A 290 -8.45 3.22 12.60
N ALA A 291 -7.93 3.51 13.78
CA ALA A 291 -7.17 2.55 14.57
C ALA A 291 -8.08 1.83 15.57
N HIS A 292 -8.22 0.53 15.37
CA HIS A 292 -8.95 -0.36 16.27
C HIS A 292 -7.99 -1.03 17.26
N LEU A 293 -8.22 -0.76 18.54
CA LEU A 293 -7.38 -1.11 19.69
C LEU A 293 -8.27 -1.61 20.83
N CYS A 294 -9.10 -2.64 20.58
CA CYS A 294 -10.12 -3.08 21.53
C CYS A 294 -9.58 -3.65 22.85
N SER A 295 -8.33 -4.11 22.90
CA SER A 295 -7.70 -4.63 24.14
C SER A 295 -6.80 -3.60 24.84
N LEU A 296 -6.98 -2.31 24.55
CA LEU A 296 -6.26 -1.24 25.23
C LEU A 296 -6.92 -0.95 26.59
N ASP A 297 -6.17 -1.13 27.67
CA ASP A 297 -6.63 -0.76 29.02
C ASP A 297 -6.83 0.76 29.09
N VAL A 298 -8.08 1.21 28.95
CA VAL A 298 -8.47 2.62 29.09
C VAL A 298 -8.48 2.97 30.58
N PRO A 299 -7.70 3.97 31.04
CA PRO A 299 -7.74 4.37 32.44
C PRO A 299 -9.15 4.81 32.86
N GLN A 300 -9.57 4.45 34.08
CA GLN A 300 -10.96 4.63 34.56
C GLN A 300 -11.42 6.11 34.57
N ALA A 301 -10.49 7.06 34.64
CA ALA A 301 -10.73 8.51 34.60
C ALA A 301 -10.20 9.17 33.31
N ALA A 302 -9.91 8.39 32.26
CA ALA A 302 -9.41 8.95 31.01
C ALA A 302 -10.51 9.74 30.30
N ALA A 303 -10.16 10.93 29.80
CA ALA A 303 -11.01 11.66 28.87
C ALA A 303 -11.18 10.84 27.58
N LEU A 304 -12.33 10.97 26.93
CA LEU A 304 -12.56 10.37 25.62
C LEU A 304 -11.49 10.85 24.63
N LEU A 305 -10.99 9.94 23.80
CA LEU A 305 -10.05 10.32 22.75
C LEU A 305 -10.70 11.37 21.83
N PRO A 306 -9.93 12.39 21.40
CA PRO A 306 -10.45 13.41 20.50
C PRO A 306 -11.01 12.79 19.21
N SER A 307 -12.23 13.17 18.85
CA SER A 307 -12.79 12.85 17.54
C SER A 307 -12.12 13.71 16.47
N PRO A 308 -11.89 13.17 15.26
CA PRO A 308 -11.48 13.98 14.12
C PRO A 308 -12.46 15.14 13.89
N ALA A 309 -11.95 16.30 13.47
CA ALA A 309 -12.81 17.43 13.13
C ALA A 309 -13.78 17.05 12.00
N ALA A 310 -15.04 17.43 12.14
CA ALA A 310 -15.98 17.42 11.02
C ALA A 310 -15.38 18.29 9.91
N HIS A 311 -15.17 17.71 8.74
CA HIS A 311 -14.49 18.33 7.59
C HIS A 311 -12.98 18.54 7.71
N ALA A 312 -12.25 17.67 8.42
CA ALA A 312 -10.79 17.72 8.40
C ALA A 312 -10.27 17.75 6.94
N ARG A 313 -9.81 18.93 6.52
CA ARG A 313 -9.13 19.14 5.26
C ARG A 313 -7.80 18.40 5.35
N PRO A 314 -7.32 17.75 4.27
CA PRO A 314 -5.93 17.32 4.21
C PRO A 314 -5.03 18.49 4.62
N ILE A 315 -4.01 18.24 5.43
CA ILE A 315 -3.14 19.27 6.05
C ILE A 315 -2.50 20.22 5.02
N PHE A 316 -2.48 19.84 3.73
CA PHE A 316 -1.94 20.65 2.62
C PHE A 316 -2.99 21.22 1.64
N ALA A 317 -4.29 21.12 1.92
CA ALA A 317 -5.29 21.75 1.06
C ALA A 317 -5.16 23.28 1.15
N PRO A 318 -5.04 24.02 0.04
CA PRO A 318 -4.91 25.46 0.07
C PRO A 318 -6.12 26.12 0.78
N ALA A 319 -5.85 27.20 1.50
CA ALA A 319 -6.88 27.97 2.19
C ALA A 319 -7.73 28.78 1.20
N GLY A 320 -8.86 28.22 0.76
CA GLY A 320 -9.94 28.92 0.05
C GLY A 320 -10.54 28.08 -1.06
N ARG A 321 -11.83 28.15 -1.44
CA ARG A 321 -12.98 28.96 -1.01
C ARG A 321 -14.14 27.97 -0.82
N GLY A 322 -14.77 28.02 0.33
CA GLY A 322 -15.83 27.07 0.68
C GLY A 322 -16.20 27.21 2.14
N ALA A 323 -16.33 28.46 2.60
CA ALA A 323 -17.18 28.70 3.75
C ALA A 323 -18.60 28.48 3.24
N VAL A 324 -19.28 27.46 3.76
CA VAL A 324 -20.73 27.37 3.64
C VAL A 324 -21.26 28.64 4.30
N LYS A 325 -21.80 29.57 3.51
CA LYS A 325 -22.58 30.69 4.08
C LYS A 325 -23.67 30.06 4.94
N ALA A 326 -23.82 30.56 6.17
CA ALA A 326 -24.95 30.21 7.01
C ALA A 326 -26.25 30.36 6.20
N ALA A 327 -27.09 29.32 6.20
CA ALA A 327 -28.33 29.32 5.45
C ALA A 327 -29.23 30.47 5.95
N PRO A 328 -29.86 31.27 5.06
CA PRO A 328 -30.92 32.16 5.48
C PRO A 328 -32.11 31.30 5.94
N SER A 329 -32.72 31.72 7.04
CA SER A 329 -33.87 31.07 7.65
C SER A 329 -35.04 30.95 6.67
N GLY A 330 -35.49 29.71 6.44
CA GLY A 330 -36.82 29.40 5.93
C GLY A 330 -36.93 29.31 4.40
N VAL A 331 -36.60 28.14 3.83
CA VAL A 331 -37.29 27.58 2.66
C VAL A 331 -37.19 26.04 2.72
N GLU A 332 -38.28 25.36 2.36
CA GLU A 332 -38.52 23.91 2.46
C GLU A 332 -37.50 23.01 1.75
N ALA A 333 -37.37 21.80 2.32
CA ALA A 333 -36.54 20.71 1.84
C ALA A 333 -37.14 20.03 0.60
N SER A 334 -36.61 20.34 -0.58
CA SER A 334 -36.48 19.34 -1.65
C SER A 334 -35.47 19.81 -2.71
N ALA A 335 -34.62 18.88 -3.16
CA ALA A 335 -33.72 19.01 -4.31
C ALA A 335 -32.64 20.12 -4.25
N ILE A 336 -31.64 19.96 -3.38
CA ILE A 336 -30.31 20.52 -3.64
C ILE A 336 -29.36 19.36 -3.92
N ARG A 337 -29.15 19.05 -5.21
CA ARG A 337 -27.97 18.26 -5.63
C ARG A 337 -26.76 19.06 -5.18
N ARG A 338 -26.03 18.56 -4.18
CA ARG A 338 -24.70 19.08 -3.83
C ARG A 338 -23.78 18.72 -5.00
N GLU A 339 -23.55 19.66 -5.91
CA GLU A 339 -22.44 19.54 -6.85
C GLU A 339 -21.13 19.48 -6.05
N GLU A 340 -20.47 18.33 -6.10
CA GLU A 340 -19.09 18.18 -5.60
C GLU A 340 -18.14 19.07 -6.41
N PRO A 341 -17.14 19.70 -5.78
CA PRO A 341 -15.98 20.18 -6.51
C PRO A 341 -15.17 18.97 -7.00
N ARG A 342 -15.25 18.69 -8.30
CA ARG A 342 -14.38 17.74 -8.99
C ARG A 342 -12.90 18.11 -8.75
N LEU A 343 -12.23 17.39 -7.86
CA LEU A 343 -10.77 17.37 -7.80
C LEU A 343 -10.27 16.45 -8.93
N LEU A 344 -10.07 17.05 -10.10
CA LEU A 344 -9.31 16.45 -11.19
C LEU A 344 -7.84 16.38 -10.77
N TYR A 345 -7.31 15.17 -10.60
CA TYR A 345 -5.87 14.94 -10.59
C TYR A 345 -5.41 14.82 -12.06
N GLU A 346 -4.89 15.92 -12.61
CA GLU A 346 -3.97 15.86 -13.76
C GLU A 346 -2.58 15.40 -13.30
#